data_AF-A0A171KUX9-F1
#
_entry.id   AF-A0A171KUX9-F1
#
_cell.length_a   1.000
_cell.length_b   1.000
_cell.length_c   1.000
_cell.angle_alpha   90.00
_cell.angle_beta   90.00
_cell.angle_gamma   90.00
#
_symmetry.space_group_name_H-M   'P 1'
#
loop_
_entity.id
_entity.type
_entity.pdbx_description
1 polymer ?
#
loop_
_entity_poly.entity_id
_entity_poly.type
_entity_poly.pdbx_seq_one_letter_code
_entity_poly.pdbx_strand_id
1 'polypeptide(L)'
;MAQAPVVQLDESVFKQLDTNQDGKISEAEYRVFMEHAFDKLNTQGNGALSREEAAPVFTASEFDLVDTDKNGRISREEFIIAVMNDFHRQDRNGDGFLTR
;
A
#
# COMPACT_ATOMS: atom_id res chain seq x y z
N MET A 1 -8.39 21.96 -0.99
CA MET A 1 -7.04 21.51 -0.62
C MET A 1 -7.18 20.22 0.17
N ALA A 2 -6.91 19.08 -0.45
CA ALA A 2 -6.85 17.78 0.21
C ALA A 2 -5.85 16.95 -0.60
N GLN A 3 -4.60 16.94 -0.14
CA GLN A 3 -3.61 16.00 -0.64
C GLN A 3 -3.92 14.70 0.09
N ALA A 4 -4.39 13.68 -0.63
CA ALA A 4 -4.31 12.31 -0.15
C ALA A 4 -2.85 12.05 0.27
N PRO A 5 -2.57 11.15 1.21
CA PRO A 5 -1.25 10.56 1.29
C PRO A 5 -1.09 9.71 0.02
N VAL A 6 -0.86 10.37 -1.12
CA VAL A 6 -0.01 9.77 -2.14
C VAL A 6 1.23 9.45 -1.35
N VAL A 7 1.49 8.18 -1.13
CA VAL A 7 2.82 7.72 -0.77
C VAL A 7 3.67 8.26 -1.91
N GLN A 8 4.21 9.46 -1.74
CA GLN A 8 5.23 9.96 -2.64
C GLN A 8 6.28 8.89 -2.51
N LEU A 9 6.51 8.16 -3.60
CA LEU A 9 7.66 7.29 -3.75
C LEU A 9 8.88 8.21 -3.69
N ASP A 10 9.21 8.64 -2.49
CA ASP A 10 10.44 9.31 -2.16
C ASP A 10 11.56 8.34 -2.53
N GLU A 11 12.68 8.85 -3.04
CA GLU A 11 13.80 8.00 -3.47
C GLU A 11 14.22 6.99 -2.40
N SER A 12 14.04 7.33 -1.13
CA SER A 12 14.32 6.47 0.01
C SER A 12 13.40 5.25 0.06
N VAL A 13 12.11 5.45 -0.18
CA VAL A 13 11.09 4.40 -0.23
C VAL A 13 11.28 3.57 -1.50
N PHE A 14 11.44 4.24 -2.65
CA PHE A 14 11.72 3.57 -3.92
C PHE A 14 12.92 2.62 -3.83
N LYS A 15 14.04 3.07 -3.26
CA LYS A 15 15.23 2.20 -3.07
C LYS A 15 15.02 1.05 -2.09
N GLN A 16 14.06 1.17 -1.17
CA GLN A 16 13.71 0.06 -0.28
C GLN A 16 12.81 -0.97 -0.97
N LEU A 17 12.03 -0.54 -1.96
CA LEU A 17 11.20 -1.41 -2.77
C LEU A 17 12.00 -2.09 -3.90
N ASP A 18 12.89 -1.34 -4.56
CA ASP A 18 13.75 -1.77 -5.68
C ASP A 18 14.87 -2.71 -5.17
N THR A 19 14.48 -3.95 -4.88
CA THR A 19 15.37 -4.94 -4.25
C THR A 19 16.36 -5.49 -5.26
N ASN A 20 15.94 -5.62 -6.51
CA ASN A 20 16.78 -6.07 -7.61
C ASN A 20 17.67 -4.95 -8.20
N GLN A 21 17.45 -3.69 -7.77
CA GLN A 21 18.18 -2.49 -8.20
C GLN A 21 18.13 -2.27 -9.72
N ASP A 22 17.04 -2.68 -10.35
CA ASP A 22 16.84 -2.53 -11.78
C ASP A 22 16.27 -1.14 -12.15
N GLY A 23 16.00 -0.30 -11.13
CA GLY A 23 15.53 1.07 -11.28
C GLY A 23 14.03 1.18 -11.50
N LYS A 24 13.26 0.12 -11.24
CA LYS A 24 11.80 0.07 -11.36
C LYS A 24 11.21 -0.84 -10.28
N ILE A 25 9.99 -0.55 -9.84
CA ILE A 25 9.31 -1.43 -8.89
C ILE A 25 8.36 -2.34 -9.64
N SER A 26 8.64 -3.64 -9.61
CA SER A 26 7.70 -4.66 -10.11
C SER A 26 6.53 -4.88 -9.14
N GLU A 27 5.41 -5.39 -9.64
CA GLU A 27 4.25 -5.77 -8.81
C GLU A 27 4.66 -6.71 -7.67
N ALA A 28 5.59 -7.64 -7.93
CA ALA A 28 6.08 -8.59 -6.94
C ALA A 28 6.85 -7.90 -5.81
N GLU A 29 7.74 -6.96 -6.14
CA GLU A 29 8.49 -6.16 -5.16
C GLU A 29 7.56 -5.25 -4.36
N TYR A 30 6.61 -4.61 -5.04
CA TYR A 30 5.59 -3.80 -4.39
C TYR A 30 4.77 -4.63 -3.40
N ARG A 31 4.34 -5.82 -3.81
CA ARG A 31 3.60 -6.75 -2.96
C ARG A 31 4.38 -7.12 -1.71
N VAL A 32 5.62 -7.58 -1.86
CA VAL A 32 6.45 -8.03 -0.73
C VAL A 32 6.68 -6.89 0.25
N PHE A 33 7.01 -5.70 -0.24
CA PHE A 33 7.19 -4.52 0.60
C PHE A 33 5.91 -4.17 1.37
N MET A 34 4.76 -4.23 0.69
CA MET A 34 3.47 -3.88 1.30
C MET A 34 3.02 -4.96 2.30
N GLU A 35 3.31 -6.24 2.06
CA GLU A 35 3.16 -7.29 3.08
C GLU A 35 4.00 -6.98 4.33
N HIS A 36 5.26 -6.54 4.16
CA HIS A 36 6.09 -6.10 5.29
C HIS A 36 5.56 -4.85 5.99
N ALA A 37 5.02 -3.89 5.23
CA ALA A 37 4.39 -2.68 5.80
C ALA A 37 3.15 -3.04 6.62
N PHE A 38 2.32 -3.95 6.11
CA PHE A 38 1.16 -4.48 6.83
C PHE A 38 1.58 -5.12 8.15
N ASP A 39 2.59 -5.98 8.14
CA ASP A 39 3.08 -6.62 9.38
C ASP A 39 3.66 -5.61 10.38
N LYS A 40 4.24 -4.50 9.91
CA LYS A 40 4.68 -3.40 10.80
C LYS A 40 3.51 -2.61 11.40
N LEU A 41 2.43 -2.42 10.66
CA LEU A 41 1.25 -1.66 11.09
C LEU A 41 0.35 -2.50 12.01
N ASN A 42 0.27 -3.82 11.75
CA ASN A 42 -0.51 -4.79 12.54
C ASN A 42 0.21 -5.09 13.87
N THR A 43 0.33 -4.06 14.71
CA THR A 43 0.96 -4.15 16.04
C THR A 43 0.17 -5.07 16.97
N GLN A 44 -1.14 -5.19 16.77
CA GLN A 44 -1.98 -6.12 17.52
C GLN A 44 -1.75 -7.59 17.12
N GLY A 45 -1.15 -7.87 15.97
CA GLY A 45 -0.88 -9.22 15.51
C GLY A 45 -2.15 -10.05 15.27
N ASN A 46 -3.28 -9.42 14.99
CA ASN A 46 -4.58 -10.09 14.83
C ASN A 46 -4.88 -10.48 13.37
N GLY A 47 -3.99 -10.10 12.43
CA GLY A 47 -4.09 -10.41 11.01
C GLY A 47 -4.90 -9.41 10.19
N ALA A 48 -5.32 -8.29 10.79
CA ALA A 48 -6.05 -7.20 10.15
C ALA A 48 -5.64 -5.84 10.75
N LEU A 49 -5.68 -4.78 9.95
CA LEU A 49 -5.46 -3.42 10.45
C LEU A 49 -6.79 -2.84 10.94
N SER A 50 -6.84 -2.49 12.23
CA SER A 50 -7.91 -1.67 12.77
C SER A 50 -7.86 -0.24 12.22
N ARG A 51 -8.94 0.53 12.37
CA ARG A 51 -8.95 1.96 11.98
C ARG A 51 -7.82 2.76 12.62
N GLU A 52 -7.47 2.45 13.87
CA GLU A 52 -6.37 3.11 14.56
C GLU A 52 -5.00 2.75 13.97
N GLU A 53 -4.78 1.48 13.62
CA GLU A 53 -3.53 1.00 13.01
C GLU A 53 -3.37 1.45 11.56
N ALA A 54 -4.49 1.59 10.85
CA ALA A 54 -4.54 2.06 9.48
C ALA A 54 -4.47 3.58 9.37
N ALA A 55 -4.90 4.34 10.38
CA ALA A 55 -4.91 5.82 10.40
C ALA A 55 -3.60 6.52 9.97
N PRO A 56 -2.39 6.03 10.29
CA PRO A 56 -1.15 6.65 9.81
C PRO A 56 -0.93 6.51 8.29
N VAL A 57 -1.61 5.58 7.63
CA VAL A 57 -1.43 5.26 6.21
C VAL A 57 -2.68 5.58 5.37
N PHE A 58 -3.86 5.37 5.93
CA PHE A 58 -5.15 5.59 5.29
C PHE A 58 -5.96 6.61 6.05
N THR A 59 -6.57 7.53 5.31
CA THR A 59 -7.65 8.37 5.85
C THR A 59 -8.92 7.53 6.10
N ALA A 60 -9.85 8.04 6.90
CA ALA A 60 -11.12 7.35 7.15
C ALA A 60 -11.89 7.02 5.86
N SER A 61 -11.83 7.91 4.86
CA SER A 61 -12.46 7.68 3.55
C SER A 61 -11.77 6.59 2.75
N GLU A 62 -10.44 6.54 2.77
CA GLU A 62 -9.68 5.46 2.11
C GLU A 62 -9.90 4.13 2.83
N PHE A 63 -9.92 4.14 4.16
CA PHE A 63 -10.23 2.96 4.95
C PHE A 63 -11.57 2.34 4.53
N ASP A 64 -12.62 3.15 4.42
CA ASP A 64 -13.95 2.69 3.99
C ASP A 64 -13.98 2.20 2.53
N LEU A 65 -13.03 2.62 1.70
CA LEU A 65 -12.88 2.13 0.32
C LEU A 65 -12.14 0.78 0.27
N VAL A 66 -11.21 0.56 1.20
CA VAL A 66 -10.45 -0.69 1.29
C VAL A 66 -11.24 -1.78 2.02
N ASP A 67 -11.92 -1.43 3.11
CA ASP A 67 -12.80 -2.26 3.93
C ASP A 67 -14.08 -2.63 3.14
N THR A 68 -13.93 -3.60 2.25
CA THR A 68 -14.94 -3.98 1.25
C THR A 68 -16.07 -4.75 1.92
N ASP A 69 -15.73 -5.60 2.90
CA ASP A 69 -16.71 -6.34 3.69
C ASP A 69 -17.35 -5.49 4.80
N LYS A 70 -16.82 -4.27 5.04
CA LYS A 70 -17.31 -3.29 6.01
C LYS A 70 -17.32 -3.83 7.43
N ASN A 71 -16.38 -4.71 7.75
CA ASN A 71 -16.24 -5.28 9.08
C ASN A 71 -15.54 -4.31 10.06
N GLY A 72 -15.05 -3.16 9.56
CA GLY A 72 -14.36 -2.14 10.35
C GLY A 72 -12.87 -2.41 10.53
N ARG A 73 -12.29 -3.32 9.74
CA ARG A 73 -10.87 -3.73 9.74
C ARG A 73 -10.45 -4.05 8.31
N ILE A 74 -9.19 -3.76 7.99
CA ILE A 74 -8.61 -4.11 6.70
C ILE A 74 -7.86 -5.43 6.86
N SER A 75 -8.36 -6.50 6.24
CA SER A 75 -7.64 -7.77 6.19
C SER A 75 -6.39 -7.66 5.29
N ARG A 76 -5.46 -8.61 5.42
CA ARG A 76 -4.28 -8.67 4.53
C ARG A 76 -4.68 -8.68 3.06
N GLU A 77 -5.74 -9.40 2.72
CA GLU A 77 -6.20 -9.54 1.34
C GLU A 77 -6.80 -8.23 0.80
N GLU A 78 -7.65 -7.56 1.57
CA GLU A 78 -8.17 -6.22 1.23
C GLU A 78 -7.05 -5.18 1.10
N PHE A 79 -6.07 -5.23 2.01
CA PHE A 79 -4.90 -4.36 1.93
C PHE A 79 -4.15 -4.58 0.61
N ILE A 80 -3.84 -5.83 0.26
CA ILE A 80 -3.13 -6.13 -1.00
C ILE A 80 -3.95 -5.69 -2.21
N ILE A 81 -5.28 -5.90 -2.22
CA ILE A 81 -6.14 -5.45 -3.32
C ILE A 81 -6.09 -3.92 -3.46
N ALA A 82 -6.23 -3.18 -2.37
CA ALA A 82 -6.17 -1.73 -2.39
C ALA A 82 -4.83 -1.20 -2.89
N VAL A 83 -3.76 -1.83 -2.42
CA VAL A 83 -2.38 -1.53 -2.81
C VAL A 83 -2.15 -1.79 -4.29
N MET A 84 -2.63 -2.91 -4.83
CA MET A 84 -2.54 -3.21 -6.26
C MET A 84 -3.37 -2.24 -7.12
N ASN A 85 -4.53 -1.83 -6.63
CA ASN A 85 -5.31 -0.79 -7.29
C ASN A 85 -4.57 0.55 -7.31
N ASP A 86 -3.88 0.90 -6.23
CA ASP A 86 -3.06 2.11 -6.20
C ASP A 86 -1.84 1.99 -7.13
N PHE A 87 -1.18 0.84 -7.17
CA PHE A 87 -0.10 0.53 -8.11
C PHE A 87 -0.55 0.76 -9.56
N HIS A 88 -1.66 0.15 -9.99
CA HIS A 88 -2.18 0.34 -11.35
C HIS A 88 -2.58 1.79 -11.63
N ARG A 89 -3.02 2.52 -10.61
CA ARG A 89 -3.37 3.94 -10.74
C ARG A 89 -2.13 4.84 -10.84
N GLN A 90 -1.00 4.42 -10.27
CA GLN A 90 0.28 5.08 -10.37
C GLN A 90 1.04 4.69 -11.66
N ASP A 91 0.87 3.46 -12.15
CA ASP A 91 1.37 2.95 -13.43
C ASP A 91 0.63 3.60 -14.60
N ARG A 92 1.02 4.84 -14.92
CA ARG A 92 0.38 5.63 -15.98
C ARG A 92 0.68 5.11 -17.39
N ASN A 93 1.82 4.44 -17.58
CA ASN A 93 2.25 3.87 -18.85
C ASN A 93 1.73 2.44 -19.05
N GLY A 94 1.18 1.81 -18.01
CA GLY A 94 0.53 0.50 -18.06
C GLY A 94 1.52 -0.63 -18.39
N ASP A 95 2.79 -0.45 -18.04
CA ASP A 95 3.84 -1.43 -18.34
C ASP A 95 4.05 -2.45 -17.21
N GLY A 96 3.29 -2.31 -16.11
CA GLY A 96 3.39 -3.16 -14.93
C GLY A 96 4.57 -2.79 -14.02
N PHE A 97 5.14 -1.60 -14.17
CA PHE A 97 6.26 -1.12 -13.36
C PHE A 97 6.06 0.33 -12.89
N LEU A 98 6.34 0.58 -11.60
CA LEU A 98 6.43 1.96 -11.12
C LEU A 98 7.84 2.48 -11.36
N THR A 99 7.90 3.53 -12.18
CA THR A 99 9.12 4.28 -12.50
C THR A 99 9.00 5.71 -11.97
N ARG A 100 10.13 6.38 -11.73
CA ARG A 100 10.18 7.75 -11.20
C ARG A 100 9.85 8.79 -12.26
#